data_AF-A0A820JIX5-F1
#
_entry.id   AF-A0A820JIX5-F1
#
_cell.length_a   1.000
_cell.length_b   1.000
_cell.length_c   1.000
_cell.angle_alpha   90.00
_cell.angle_beta   90.00
_cell.angle_gamma   90.00
#
_symmetry.space_group_name_H-M   'P 1'
#
loop_
_entity.id
_entity.type
_entity.pdbx_description
1 polymer ?
#
loop_
_entity_poly.entity_id
_entity_poly.type
_entity_poly.pdbx_seq_one_letter_code
_entity_poly.pdbx_strand_id
1 'polypeptide(L)'
;SEVLVICSSSDKLYDSVIKAAGKQIEQELNEKDPKKNMIDTSVGNLKQAKRLLFLPWKPPSTLITNQNIDALCQSILIFIQQAIQYTIQEKFKSIAFPAIGCGGYGIPADIIATIMIDSVRQQLNANPATQLVITFVVQQSNVFDVFNAKLHDTST
;
A
#
# COMPACT_ATOMS: atom_id res chain seq x y z
N SER A 1 -3.31 6.50 11.48
CA SER A 1 -2.35 7.11 10.54
C SER A 1 -3.05 8.17 9.72
N GLU A 2 -2.34 9.21 9.30
CA GLU A 2 -2.90 10.33 8.52
C GLU A 2 -3.14 9.95 7.07
N VAL A 3 -2.25 9.14 6.49
CA VAL A 3 -2.43 8.57 5.15
C VAL A 3 -2.75 7.09 5.29
N LEU A 4 -3.81 6.64 4.62
CA LEU A 4 -4.19 5.23 4.55
C LEU A 4 -4.05 4.73 3.11
N VAL A 5 -3.33 3.63 2.94
CA VAL A 5 -3.20 2.96 1.65
C VAL A 5 -4.26 1.88 1.50
N ILE A 6 -4.85 1.79 0.33
CA ILE A 6 -5.89 0.82 -0.01
C ILE A 6 -5.50 0.11 -1.30
N CYS A 7 -5.59 -1.21 -1.30
CA CYS A 7 -5.37 -1.99 -2.51
C CYS A 7 -6.71 -2.30 -3.17
N SER A 8 -6.94 -1.77 -4.37
CA SER A 8 -8.22 -1.93 -5.09
C SER A 8 -8.47 -3.35 -5.60
N SER A 9 -7.47 -4.24 -5.53
CA SER A 9 -7.65 -5.66 -5.88
C SER A 9 -8.33 -6.48 -4.77
N SER A 10 -8.43 -5.94 -3.56
CA SER A 10 -9.13 -6.58 -2.46
C SER A 10 -10.54 -6.04 -2.37
N ASP A 11 -11.50 -6.77 -2.97
CA ASP A 11 -12.93 -6.40 -2.94
C ASP A 11 -13.40 -6.15 -1.49
N LYS A 12 -12.93 -6.96 -0.53
CA LYS A 12 -13.30 -6.82 0.88
C LYS A 12 -12.80 -5.51 1.50
N LEU A 13 -11.52 -5.18 1.28
CA LEU A 13 -10.94 -3.96 1.85
C LEU A 13 -11.48 -2.73 1.14
N TYR A 14 -11.58 -2.79 -0.18
CA TYR A 14 -12.14 -1.74 -1.02
C TYR A 14 -13.58 -1.43 -0.61
N ASP A 15 -14.48 -2.43 -0.59
CA ASP A 15 -15.88 -2.24 -0.21
C ASP A 15 -16.04 -1.71 1.21
N SER A 16 -15.22 -2.19 2.15
CA SER A 16 -15.28 -1.73 3.54
C SER A 16 -14.88 -0.28 3.66
N VAL A 17 -13.84 0.14 2.93
CA VAL A 17 -13.39 1.53 2.94
C VAL A 17 -14.37 2.44 2.20
N ILE A 18 -14.89 2.03 1.04
CA ILE A 18 -15.90 2.80 0.32
C ILE A 18 -17.18 2.97 1.14
N LYS A 19 -17.64 1.92 1.83
CA LYS A 19 -18.77 2.01 2.76
C LYS A 19 -18.52 2.99 3.90
N ALA A 20 -17.29 3.02 4.43
CA ALA A 20 -16.93 3.88 5.55
C ALA A 20 -16.65 5.34 5.12
N ALA A 21 -16.03 5.55 3.96
CA ALA A 21 -15.69 6.86 3.41
C ALA A 21 -16.87 7.52 2.69
N GLY A 22 -17.82 6.73 2.18
CA GLY A 22 -18.99 7.19 1.45
C GLY A 22 -18.79 7.20 -0.07
N LYS A 23 -19.92 7.25 -0.80
CA LYS A 23 -19.98 7.15 -2.27
C LYS A 23 -19.25 8.26 -3.03
N GLN A 24 -18.88 9.35 -2.38
CA GLN A 24 -18.09 10.42 -2.99
C GLN A 24 -16.71 9.93 -3.45
N ILE A 25 -16.12 8.97 -2.74
CA ILE A 25 -14.82 8.40 -3.12
C ILE A 25 -14.92 7.58 -4.41
N GLU A 26 -16.02 6.87 -4.65
CA GLU A 26 -16.21 6.14 -5.92
C GLU A 26 -16.23 7.08 -7.12
N GLN A 27 -16.79 8.28 -6.97
CA GLN A 27 -16.81 9.29 -8.03
C GLN A 27 -15.39 9.79 -8.31
N GLU A 28 -14.64 10.16 -7.28
CA GLU A 28 -13.23 10.59 -7.43
C GLU A 28 -12.35 9.49 -8.08
N LEU A 29 -12.59 8.23 -7.74
CA LEU A 29 -11.87 7.10 -8.32
C LEU A 29 -12.21 6.87 -9.79
N ASN A 30 -13.48 6.99 -10.18
CA ASN A 30 -13.93 6.83 -11.56
C ASN A 30 -13.47 7.97 -12.48
N GLU A 31 -13.28 9.17 -11.92
CA GLU A 31 -12.76 10.33 -12.66
C GLU A 31 -11.24 10.29 -12.85
N LYS A 32 -10.51 9.54 -12.01
CA LYS A 32 -9.05 9.45 -12.06
C LYS A 32 -8.56 8.33 -12.99
N ASP A 33 -7.41 8.58 -13.60
CA ASP A 33 -6.82 7.66 -14.58
C ASP A 33 -6.45 6.31 -13.94
N PRO A 34 -7.11 5.19 -14.35
CA PRO A 34 -6.85 3.87 -13.80
C PRO A 34 -5.45 3.33 -14.16
N LYS A 35 -4.73 3.98 -15.08
CA LYS A 35 -3.35 3.60 -15.44
C LYS A 35 -2.31 4.15 -14.48
N LYS A 36 -2.67 5.08 -13.59
CA LYS A 36 -1.74 5.58 -12.58
C LYS A 36 -1.50 4.52 -11.52
N ASN A 37 -0.24 4.29 -11.20
CA ASN A 37 0.13 3.33 -10.16
C ASN A 37 -0.31 3.77 -8.75
N MET A 38 -0.65 5.05 -8.55
CA MET A 38 -1.18 5.61 -7.31
C MET A 38 -2.31 6.60 -7.63
N ILE A 39 -3.46 6.42 -6.98
CA ILE A 39 -4.61 7.34 -7.05
C ILE A 39 -4.81 7.97 -5.67
N ASP A 40 -4.59 9.28 -5.58
CA ASP A 40 -4.87 10.06 -4.38
C ASP A 40 -6.37 10.40 -4.31
N THR A 41 -6.98 10.34 -3.14
CA THR A 41 -8.39 10.74 -2.95
C THR A 41 -8.59 11.41 -1.60
N SER A 42 -9.70 12.13 -1.46
CA SER A 42 -10.15 12.62 -0.16
C SER A 42 -10.52 11.47 0.78
N VAL A 43 -10.77 11.77 2.05
CA VAL A 43 -11.15 10.75 3.05
C VAL A 43 -12.66 10.58 3.20
N GLY A 44 -13.45 11.42 2.52
CA GLY A 44 -14.90 11.47 2.68
C GLY A 44 -15.29 11.53 4.17
N ASN A 45 -16.05 10.55 4.63
CA ASN A 45 -16.52 10.42 6.01
C ASN A 45 -15.52 9.79 6.99
N LEU A 46 -14.33 9.35 6.53
CA LEU A 46 -13.30 8.80 7.40
C LEU A 46 -12.54 9.92 8.14
N LYS A 47 -13.10 10.39 9.25
CA LYS A 47 -12.50 11.46 10.08
C LYS A 47 -11.16 11.10 10.73
N GLN A 48 -10.76 9.83 10.69
CA GLN A 48 -9.55 9.30 11.33
C GLN A 48 -8.32 9.38 10.43
N ALA A 49 -8.52 9.51 9.11
CA ALA A 49 -7.46 9.73 8.13
C ALA A 49 -7.58 11.15 7.56
N LYS A 50 -6.51 11.64 6.93
CA LYS A 50 -6.47 12.89 6.17
C LYS A 50 -6.39 12.65 4.66
N ARG A 51 -5.83 11.52 4.23
CA ARG A 51 -5.75 11.14 2.81
C ARG A 51 -5.88 9.63 2.63
N LEU A 52 -6.52 9.23 1.53
CA LEU A 52 -6.53 7.84 1.05
C LEU A 52 -5.69 7.74 -0.24
N LEU A 53 -4.82 6.74 -0.29
CA LEU A 53 -4.02 6.41 -1.47
C LEU A 53 -4.42 5.02 -1.97
N PHE A 54 -4.93 4.95 -3.19
CA PHE A 54 -5.33 3.70 -3.82
C PHE A 54 -4.23 3.19 -4.73
N LEU A 55 -3.92 1.89 -4.60
CA LEU A 55 -3.11 1.14 -5.55
C LEU A 55 -4.06 0.37 -6.49
N PRO A 56 -4.33 0.89 -7.71
CA PRO A 56 -5.15 0.21 -8.71
C PRO A 56 -4.33 -0.85 -9.43
N TRP A 57 -3.88 -1.87 -8.70
CA TRP A 57 -3.23 -3.01 -9.34
C TRP A 57 -4.26 -4.10 -9.64
N LYS A 58 -4.33 -4.54 -10.90
CA LYS A 58 -5.11 -5.70 -11.33
C LYS A 58 -4.29 -6.46 -12.37
N PRO A 59 -4.06 -7.77 -12.20
CA PRO A 59 -3.29 -8.52 -13.17
C PRO A 59 -4.05 -8.56 -14.51
N PRO A 60 -3.36 -8.47 -15.66
CA PRO A 60 -4.00 -8.47 -16.98
C PRO A 60 -4.72 -9.79 -17.29
N SER A 61 -4.41 -10.87 -16.58
CA SER A 61 -5.09 -12.16 -16.66
C SER A 61 -5.36 -12.75 -15.27
N THR A 62 -6.38 -13.61 -15.18
CA THR A 62 -6.71 -14.37 -13.96
C THR A 62 -5.69 -15.46 -13.63
N LEU A 63 -4.78 -15.75 -14.57
CA LEU A 63 -3.69 -16.71 -14.39
C LEU A 63 -2.46 -15.98 -13.86
N ILE A 64 -1.95 -16.43 -12.71
CA ILE A 64 -0.70 -15.94 -12.15
C ILE A 64 0.44 -16.59 -12.92
N THR A 65 1.21 -15.78 -13.65
CA THR A 65 2.48 -16.17 -14.26
C THR A 65 3.63 -15.49 -13.51
N ASN A 66 4.85 -16.00 -13.61
CA ASN A 66 6.02 -15.34 -13.00
C ASN A 66 6.16 -13.87 -13.47
N GLN A 67 5.82 -13.59 -14.73
CA GLN A 67 5.79 -12.23 -15.27
C GLN A 67 4.78 -11.31 -14.55
N ASN A 68 3.59 -11.83 -14.20
CA ASN A 68 2.58 -11.08 -13.46
C ASN A 68 3.02 -10.82 -12.00
N ILE A 69 3.81 -11.73 -11.41
CA ILE A 69 4.39 -11.56 -10.07
C ILE A 69 5.44 -10.46 -10.10
N ASP A 70 6.38 -10.50 -11.06
CA ASP A 70 7.41 -9.46 -11.20
C ASP A 70 6.79 -8.08 -11.43
N ALA A 71 5.77 -7.99 -12.27
CA ALA A 71 5.02 -6.77 -12.51
C ALA A 71 4.31 -6.27 -11.24
N LEU A 72 3.71 -7.17 -10.43
CA LEU A 72 3.13 -6.79 -9.13
C LEU A 72 4.20 -6.24 -8.20
N CYS A 73 5.31 -6.96 -8.04
CA CYS A 73 6.42 -6.59 -7.18
C CYS A 73 6.95 -5.20 -7.54
N GLN A 74 7.13 -4.92 -8.84
CA GLN A 74 7.50 -3.59 -9.34
C GLN A 74 6.43 -2.54 -9.06
N SER A 75 5.15 -2.83 -9.30
CA SER A 75 4.05 -1.91 -8.98
C SER A 75 3.99 -1.57 -7.50
N ILE A 76 4.15 -2.56 -6.60
CA ILE A 76 4.20 -2.34 -5.15
C ILE A 76 5.39 -1.45 -4.79
N LEU A 77 6.57 -1.74 -5.34
CA LEU A 77 7.78 -0.98 -5.06
C LEU A 77 7.61 0.48 -5.48
N ILE A 78 7.19 0.73 -6.72
CA ILE A 78 6.96 2.09 -7.26
C ILE A 78 5.89 2.79 -6.42
N PHE A 79 4.83 2.09 -6.05
CA PHE A 79 3.76 2.65 -5.24
C PHE A 79 4.24 3.09 -3.86
N ILE A 80 5.02 2.26 -3.16
CA ILE A 80 5.55 2.60 -1.83
C ILE A 80 6.44 3.84 -1.91
N GLN A 81 7.30 3.91 -2.93
CA GLN A 81 8.16 5.07 -3.16
C GLN A 81 7.33 6.34 -3.39
N GLN A 82 6.35 6.28 -4.30
CA GLN A 82 5.46 7.40 -4.61
C GLN A 82 4.62 7.81 -3.39
N ALA A 83 4.09 6.85 -2.64
CA ALA A 83 3.25 7.10 -1.49
C ALA A 83 4.03 7.77 -0.34
N ILE A 84 5.25 7.31 -0.07
CA ILE A 84 6.14 7.93 0.92
C ILE A 84 6.52 9.34 0.46
N GLN A 85 6.97 9.50 -0.78
CA GLN A 85 7.36 10.80 -1.31
C GLN A 85 6.21 11.82 -1.27
N TYR A 86 5.01 11.39 -1.68
CA TYR A 86 3.79 12.20 -1.57
C TYR A 86 3.50 12.59 -0.12
N THR A 87 3.59 11.62 0.80
CA THR A 87 3.35 11.85 2.24
C THR A 87 4.32 12.89 2.82
N ILE A 88 5.59 12.84 2.41
CA ILE A 88 6.61 13.82 2.80
C ILE A 88 6.31 15.20 2.23
N GLN A 89 6.01 15.28 0.94
CA GLN A 89 5.70 16.54 0.25
C GLN A 89 4.48 17.26 0.85
N GLU A 90 3.45 16.49 1.18
CA GLU A 90 2.21 16.98 1.83
C GLU A 90 2.38 17.21 3.34
N LYS A 91 3.58 16.97 3.90
CA LYS A 91 3.94 17.16 5.32
C LYS A 91 3.08 16.33 6.28
N PHE A 92 2.61 15.18 5.82
CA PHE A 92 2.00 14.18 6.70
C PHE A 92 3.07 13.46 7.51
N LYS A 93 2.72 13.08 8.73
CA LYS A 93 3.61 12.44 9.72
C LYS A 93 3.41 10.93 9.82
N SER A 94 2.36 10.38 9.22
CA SER A 94 2.14 8.93 9.26
C SER A 94 1.41 8.38 8.03
N ILE A 95 1.84 7.20 7.60
CA ILE A 95 1.23 6.42 6.52
C ILE A 95 1.06 4.96 6.96
N ALA A 96 -0.09 4.37 6.65
CA ALA A 96 -0.38 2.96 6.90
C ALA A 96 -0.50 2.19 5.59
N PHE A 97 0.34 1.16 5.42
CA PHE A 97 0.31 0.23 4.30
C PHE A 97 -0.35 -1.09 4.74
N PRO A 98 -1.35 -1.61 4.00
CA PRO A 98 -1.79 -2.99 4.21
C PRO A 98 -0.69 -3.97 3.74
N ALA A 99 -0.78 -5.24 4.11
CA ALA A 99 0.06 -6.31 3.53
C ALA A 99 -0.31 -6.56 2.05
N ILE A 100 0.06 -5.62 1.17
CA ILE A 100 -0.29 -5.63 -0.26
C ILE A 100 0.37 -6.83 -0.94
N GLY A 101 -0.41 -7.66 -1.62
CA GLY A 101 0.13 -8.80 -2.37
C GLY A 101 0.18 -10.12 -1.58
N CYS A 102 0.02 -10.10 -0.25
CA CYS A 102 -0.11 -11.30 0.60
C CYS A 102 -1.53 -11.93 0.54
N GLY A 103 -2.27 -11.70 -0.54
CA GLY A 103 -3.66 -12.14 -0.72
C GLY A 103 -3.78 -13.43 -1.55
N GLY A 104 -4.96 -13.66 -2.12
CA GLY A 104 -5.31 -14.88 -2.86
C GLY A 104 -4.54 -15.14 -4.16
N TYR A 105 -3.48 -14.38 -4.46
CA TYR A 105 -2.63 -14.55 -5.63
C TYR A 105 -1.45 -15.51 -5.42
N GLY A 106 -1.35 -16.16 -4.25
CA GLY A 106 -0.39 -17.25 -4.02
C GLY A 106 1.08 -16.82 -3.94
N ILE A 107 1.35 -15.52 -3.82
CA ILE A 107 2.72 -15.01 -3.67
C ILE A 107 3.17 -15.21 -2.22
N PRO A 108 4.37 -15.78 -1.98
CA PRO A 108 4.90 -15.93 -0.64
C PRO A 108 4.98 -14.59 0.10
N ALA A 109 4.46 -14.58 1.34
CA ALA A 109 4.48 -13.40 2.19
C ALA A 109 5.90 -12.88 2.45
N ASP A 110 6.91 -13.76 2.43
CA ASP A 110 8.32 -13.42 2.63
C ASP A 110 8.88 -12.50 1.52
N ILE A 111 8.55 -12.80 0.27
CA ILE A 111 8.96 -11.99 -0.89
C ILE A 111 8.33 -10.60 -0.79
N ILE A 112 7.03 -10.55 -0.49
CA ILE A 112 6.30 -9.28 -0.34
C ILE A 112 6.82 -8.47 0.84
N ALA A 113 7.00 -9.09 2.01
CA ALA A 113 7.53 -8.43 3.20
C ALA A 113 8.90 -7.81 2.92
N THR A 114 9.78 -8.56 2.25
CA THR A 114 11.11 -8.09 1.83
C THR A 114 11.00 -6.86 0.94
N ILE A 115 10.21 -6.93 -0.14
CA ILE A 115 10.04 -5.80 -1.08
C ILE A 115 9.48 -4.56 -0.37
N MET A 116 8.45 -4.74 0.46
CA MET A 116 7.79 -3.62 1.14
C MET A 116 8.72 -2.96 2.17
N ILE A 117 9.38 -3.76 3.02
CA ILE A 117 10.23 -3.25 4.09
C ILE A 117 11.51 -2.64 3.53
N ASP A 118 12.15 -3.27 2.55
CA ASP A 118 13.38 -2.76 1.95
C ASP A 118 13.12 -1.47 1.17
N SER A 119 11.99 -1.37 0.45
CA SER A 119 11.59 -0.13 -0.22
C SER A 119 11.34 1.00 0.79
N VAL A 120 10.67 0.71 1.90
CA VAL A 120 10.49 1.67 3.00
C VAL A 120 11.83 2.11 3.56
N ARG A 121 12.73 1.18 3.90
CA ARG A 121 14.07 1.47 4.43
C ARG A 121 14.86 2.36 3.48
N GLN A 122 14.83 2.05 2.18
CA GLN A 122 15.48 2.84 1.15
C GLN A 122 14.95 4.29 1.13
N GLN A 123 13.63 4.48 1.21
CA GLN A 123 13.02 5.82 1.21
C GLN A 123 13.32 6.61 2.48
N LEU A 124 13.34 5.95 3.65
CA LEU A 124 13.72 6.59 4.91
C LEU A 124 15.21 6.98 4.92
N ASN A 125 16.09 6.11 4.40
CA ASN A 125 17.52 6.40 4.28
C ASN A 125 17.81 7.53 3.29
N ALA A 126 17.03 7.63 2.21
CA ALA A 126 17.13 8.73 1.26
C ALA A 126 16.64 10.07 1.85
N ASN A 127 15.80 10.04 2.89
CA ASN A 127 15.22 11.22 3.52
C ASN A 127 15.39 11.17 5.06
N PRO A 128 16.63 11.22 5.59
CA PRO A 128 16.91 10.96 7.01
C PRO A 128 16.36 12.04 7.96
N ALA A 129 16.04 13.24 7.45
CA ALA A 129 15.41 14.32 8.23
C ALA A 129 13.91 14.09 8.49
N THR A 130 13.31 13.07 7.88
CA THR A 130 11.86 12.84 7.93
C THR A 130 11.47 12.06 9.17
N GLN A 131 10.57 12.61 9.98
CA GLN A 131 9.97 11.90 11.12
C GLN A 131 8.66 11.21 10.69
N LEU A 132 8.73 10.36 9.67
CA LEU A 132 7.56 9.68 9.12
C LEU A 132 7.33 8.34 9.84
N VAL A 133 6.16 8.18 10.47
CA VAL A 133 5.73 6.91 11.06
C VAL A 133 5.08 6.04 9.99
N ILE A 134 5.69 4.90 9.69
CA ILE A 134 5.18 3.93 8.72
C ILE A 134 4.62 2.74 9.48
N THR A 135 3.36 2.39 9.20
CA THR A 135 2.67 1.27 9.86
C THR A 135 2.28 0.23 8.81
N PHE A 136 2.64 -1.03 9.05
CA PHE A 136 2.11 -2.15 8.27
C PHE A 136 0.89 -2.74 8.96
N VAL A 137 -0.26 -2.75 8.26
CA VAL A 137 -1.53 -3.29 8.75
C VAL A 137 -1.67 -4.71 8.21
N VAL A 138 -1.53 -5.69 9.10
CA VAL A 138 -1.57 -7.12 8.77
C VAL A 138 -2.69 -7.79 9.56
N GLN A 139 -3.62 -8.45 8.87
CA GLN A 139 -4.76 -9.11 9.51
C GLN A 139 -4.51 -10.59 9.80
N GLN A 140 -3.66 -11.26 9.01
CA GLN A 140 -3.39 -12.69 9.13
C GLN A 140 -2.16 -12.93 10.01
N SER A 141 -2.25 -13.83 11.00
CA SER A 141 -1.17 -14.09 11.96
C SER A 141 0.11 -14.62 11.29
N ASN A 142 -0.02 -15.57 10.37
CA ASN A 142 1.10 -16.11 9.60
C ASN A 142 1.84 -15.03 8.78
N VAL A 143 1.11 -14.05 8.21
CA VAL A 143 1.72 -12.94 7.49
C VAL A 143 2.36 -11.94 8.46
N PHE A 144 1.73 -11.74 9.63
CA PHE A 144 2.26 -10.85 10.67
C PHE A 144 3.62 -11.33 11.15
N ASP A 145 3.78 -12.62 11.42
CA ASP A 145 5.05 -13.18 11.90
C ASP A 145 6.18 -12.95 10.89
N VAL A 146 5.90 -13.08 9.59
CA VAL A 146 6.86 -12.83 8.51
C VAL A 146 7.26 -11.36 8.44
N PHE A 147 6.29 -10.45 8.46
CA PHE A 147 6.56 -9.01 8.47
C PHE A 147 7.34 -8.60 9.72
N ASN A 148 6.97 -9.14 10.89
CA ASN A 148 7.63 -8.85 12.15
C ASN A 148 9.07 -9.35 12.15
N ALA A 149 9.31 -10.59 11.71
CA ALA A 149 10.65 -11.14 11.55
C ALA A 149 11.52 -10.26 10.64
N LYS A 150 10.98 -9.83 9.48
CA LYS A 150 11.73 -9.00 8.54
C LYS A 150 12.00 -7.58 9.04
N LEU A 151 11.10 -7.01 9.85
CA LEU A 151 11.34 -5.70 10.48
C LEU A 151 12.52 -5.73 11.45
N HIS A 152 12.66 -6.84 12.20
CA HIS A 152 13.75 -7.05 13.15
C HIS A 152 15.02 -7.63 12.53
N ASP A 153 14.95 -8.13 11.29
CA ASP A 153 16.12 -8.54 10.53
C ASP A 153 16.90 -7.28 10.08
N THR A 154 17.98 -6.99 10.81
CA THR A 154 18.92 -5.91 10.53
C THR A 154 20.08 -6.35 9.62
N SER A 155 20.00 -7.52 8.99
CA SER A 155 21.01 -7.98 8.03
C SER A 155 20.92 -7.14 6.75
N THR A 156 21.68 -6.06 6.68
CA THR A 156 22.00 -5.33 5.44
C THR A 156 23.40 -4.73 5.57
#